data_AF-A0A0D6KA11-F1
#
_entry.id   AF-A0A0D6KA11-F1
#
_cell.length_a   1.000
_cell.length_b   1.000
_cell.length_c   1.000
_cell.angle_alpha   90.00
_cell.angle_beta   90.00
_cell.angle_gamma   90.00
#
_symmetry.space_group_name_H-M   'P 1'
#
loop_
_entity.id
_entity.type
_entity.pdbx_description
1 polymer ?
#
loop_
_entity_poly.entity_id
_entity_poly.type
_entity_poly.pdbx_seq_one_letter_code
_entity_poly.pdbx_strand_id
1 'polypeptide(L)' 'MELDSIDIEKSPFCRLDSDCWDVKLKFFDPENSRRAKKIFRFTIDVSDLIPVTLGDVRTWSSAH' A
#
# COMPACT_ATOMS: atom_id res chain seq x y z
N MET A 1 8.55 12.93 7.75
CA MET A 1 8.38 11.92 6.69
C MET A 1 7.51 12.52 5.62
N GLU A 2 7.90 12.35 4.36
CA GLU A 2 7.19 12.87 3.18
C GLU A 2 6.89 11.73 2.21
N LEU A 3 5.88 11.90 1.36
CA LEU A 3 5.47 10.90 0.38
C LEU A 3 6.50 10.84 -0.75
N ASP A 4 7.00 9.64 -1.02
CA ASP A 4 7.97 9.32 -2.08
C ASP A 4 7.25 8.83 -3.34
N SER A 5 6.46 7.76 -3.21
CA SER A 5 5.77 7.13 -4.33
C SER A 5 4.43 6.51 -3.91
N ILE A 6 3.54 6.38 -4.88
CA ILE A 6 2.31 5.61 -4.78
C ILE A 6 2.39 4.51 -5.83
N ASP A 7 2.48 3.26 -5.39
CA ASP A 7 2.54 2.08 -6.25
C ASP A 7 1.22 1.30 -6.12
N ILE A 8 0.64 0.87 -7.25
CA ILE A 8 -0.63 0.14 -7.29
C ILE A 8 -0.42 -1.17 -8.04
N GLU A 9 -0.85 -2.29 -7.46
CA GLU A 9 -0.80 -3.62 -8.09
C GLU A 9 -2.08 -4.41 -7.78
N LYS A 10 -2.42 -5.37 -8.65
CA LYS A 10 -3.53 -6.28 -8.38
C LYS A 10 -3.19 -7.16 -7.19
N SER A 11 -4.07 -7.23 -6.20
CA SER A 11 -3.81 -7.98 -4.97
C SER A 11 -3.88 -9.49 -5.23
N PRO A 12 -2.87 -10.28 -4.81
CA PRO A 12 -2.91 -11.73 -4.97
C PRO A 12 -3.85 -12.42 -3.98
N PHE A 13 -4.39 -11.68 -3.00
CA PHE A 13 -5.25 -12.20 -1.94
C PHE A 13 -6.75 -12.08 -2.24
N CYS A 14 -7.11 -11.73 -3.48
CA CYS A 14 -8.49 -11.61 -3.90
C CYS A 14 -9.21 -12.97 -3.99
N ARG A 15 -10.52 -12.94 -3.72
CA ARG A 15 -11.42 -14.05 -4.06
C ARG A 15 -11.70 -14.04 -5.56
N LEU A 16 -12.23 -15.15 -6.09
CA LEU A 16 -12.47 -15.35 -7.53
C LEU A 16 -13.28 -14.23 -8.19
N ASP A 17 -14.25 -13.66 -7.45
CA ASP A 17 -15.16 -12.61 -7.95
C ASP A 17 -14.84 -11.21 -7.40
N SER A 18 -13.69 -11.03 -6.73
CA SER A 18 -13.25 -9.73 -6.22
C SER A 18 -12.36 -9.02 -7.24
N ASP A 19 -12.35 -7.69 -7.19
CA ASP A 19 -11.36 -6.87 -7.89
C ASP A 19 -10.63 -6.01 -6.86
N CYS A 20 -9.66 -6.63 -6.18
CA CYS A 20 -8.88 -5.95 -5.17
C CYS A 20 -7.48 -5.56 -5.63
N TRP A 21 -7.08 -4.40 -5.12
CA TRP A 21 -5.86 -3.71 -5.47
C TRP A 21 -5.08 -3.38 -4.21
N ASP A 22 -3.79 -3.69 -4.22
CA ASP A 22 -2.86 -3.29 -3.17
C ASP A 22 -2.32 -1.89 -3.53
N VAL A 23 -2.61 -0.91 -2.67
CA VAL A 23 -2.11 0.47 -2.76
C VAL A 23 -0.96 0.62 -1.76
N LYS A 24 0.26 0.82 -2.26
CA LYS A 24 1.47 0.98 -1.46
C LYS A 24 1.90 2.44 -1.47
N LEU A 25 1.83 3.08 -0.30
CA LEU A 25 2.35 4.42 -0.07
C LEU A 25 3.75 4.30 0.51
N LYS A 26 4.76 4.83 -0.19
CA LYS A 26 6.15 4.84 0.26
C LYS A 26 6.50 6.23 0.79
N PHE A 27 7.07 6.29 1.98
CA PHE A 27 7.49 7.54 2.62
C PHE A 27 8.99 7.52 2.88
N PHE A 28 9.62 8.67 2.75
CA PHE A 28 11.03 8.88 3.05
C PHE A 28 11.22 10.00 4.08
N ASP A 29 12.44 10.14 4.59
CA ASP A 29 12.82 11.22 5.50
C ASP A 29 13.65 12.27 4.75
N PRO A 30 13.12 13.49 4.53
CA PRO A 30 13.83 14.52 3.79
C PRO A 30 15.09 15.04 4.52
N GLU A 31 15.13 14.93 5.85
CA GLU A 31 16.27 15.38 6.66
C GLU A 31 17.38 14.32 6.77
N ASN A 32 17.07 13.06 6.44
CA ASN A 32 18.02 11.96 6.55
C ASN A 32 17.83 10.92 5.43
N SER A 33 18.61 11.08 4.37
CA SER A 33 18.59 10.19 3.20
C SER A 33 19.06 8.75 3.48
N ARG A 34 19.62 8.47 4.67
CA ARG A 34 20.03 7.13 5.11
C ARG A 34 18.97 6.41 5.93
N ARG A 35 17.86 7.07 6.26
CA ARG A 35 16.75 6.44 6.99
C ARG A 35 15.95 5.57 6.02
N ALA A 36 15.73 4.31 6.42
CA ALA A 36 14.93 3.38 5.62
C ALA A 36 13.54 3.96 5.33
N LYS A 37 13.09 3.82 4.08
CA LYS A 37 11.76 4.26 3.66
C LYS A 37 10.70 3.40 4.35
N LYS A 38 9.56 4.00 4.69
CA LYS A 38 8.43 3.31 5.32
C LYS A 38 7.32 3.10 4.30
N ILE A 39 6.85 1.87 4.17
CA ILE A 39 5.77 1.51 3.25
C ILE A 39 4.51 1.21 4.07
N PHE A 40 3.39 1.75 3.62
CA PHE A 40 2.05 1.43 4.09
C PHE A 40 1.26 0.82 2.93
N ARG A 41 0.70 -0.37 3.14
CA ARG A 41 -0.10 -1.06 2.14
C ARG A 41 -1.53 -1.21 2.60
N PHE A 42 -2.44 -0.71 1.79
CA PHE A 42 -3.88 -0.90 1.90
C PHE A 42 -4.32 -1.86 0.80
N THR A 43 -5.26 -2.73 1.10
CA THR A 43 -5.91 -3.57 0.09
C THR A 43 -7.34 -3.09 -0.02
N ILE A 44 -7.76 -2.70 -1.22
CA ILE A 44 -9.10 -2.14 -1.48
C ILE A 44 -9.78 -3.03 -2.51
N ASP A 45 -10.97 -3.56 -2.18
CA ASP A 45 -11.84 -4.25 -3.12
C ASP A 45 -12.80 -3.26 -3.76
N VAL A 46 -12.77 -3.17 -5.08
CA VAL A 46 -13.61 -2.27 -5.89
C VAL A 46 -14.58 -3.05 -6.78
N SER A 47 -14.84 -4.32 -6.46
CA SER A 47 -15.77 -5.17 -7.21
C SER A 47 -17.24 -4.69 -7.15
N ASP A 48 -17.62 -3.98 -6.10
CA ASP A 48 -18.98 -3.45 -5.91
C ASP A 48 -19.01 -1.91 -5.98
N LEU A 49 -20.21 -1.32 -6.05
CA LEU A 49 -20.46 0.11 -6.13
C LEU A 49 -19.81 0.89 -4.98
N ILE A 50 -19.78 0.31 -3.78
CA ILE A 50 -19.15 0.91 -2.60
C ILE A 50 -17.85 0.14 -2.34
N PRO A 51 -16.68 0.75 -2.59
CA PRO A 51 -15.40 0.11 -2.30
C PRO A 51 -15.24 -0.20 -0.81
N VAL A 52 -14.59 -1.33 -0.51
CA VAL A 52 -14.29 -1.75 0.86
C VAL A 52 -12.79 -1.95 1.07
N THR A 53 -12.29 -1.55 2.24
CA THR A 53 -10.90 -1.85 2.65
C THR A 53 -10.85 -3.24 3.27
N LEU A 54 -9.89 -4.06 2.84
CA LEU A 54 -9.70 -5.43 3.31
C LEU A 54 -8.61 -5.50 4.38
N GLY A 55 -9.01 -5.83 5.62
CA GLY A 55 -8.11 -6.04 6.75
C GLY A 55 -7.39 -4.79 7.24
N ASP A 56 -6.40 -4.99 8.11
CA ASP A 56 -5.59 -3.90 8.67
C ASP A 56 -4.48 -3.43 7.71
N VAL A 57 -4.11 -2.15 7.83
CA VAL A 57 -2.97 -1.59 7.10
C VAL A 57 -1.69 -2.35 7.42
N ARG A 58 -0.99 -2.81 6.38
CA ARG A 58 0.31 -3.47 6.54
C ARG A 58 1.42 -2.44 6.43
N THR A 59 2.38 -2.49 7.35
CA THR A 59 3.46 -1.50 7.42
C THR A 59 4.80 -2.19 7.58
N TRP A 60 5.79 -1.78 6.80
CA TRP A 60 7.18 -2.26 6.93
C TRP A 60 8.18 -1.21 6.46
N SER A 61 9.45 -1.39 6.81
CA SER A 61 10.55 -0.59 6.27
C SER A 61 11.12 -1.28 5.03
N SER A 62 11.36 -0.54 3.95
CA SER A 62 12.06 -1.10 2.80
C SER A 62 13.55 -1.22 3.11
N ALA A 63 14.19 -2.26 2.55
CA ALA A 63 15.66 -2.27 2.48
C ALA A 63 16.15 -1.03 1.71
N HIS A 64 17.37 -0.61 2.04
CA HIS A 64 17.98 0.61 1.52
C HIS A 64 18.54 0.44 0.11
#